data_AF-A0A558AMP7-F1
#
_entry.id   AF-A0A558AMP7-F1
#
_cell.length_a   1.000
_cell.length_b   1.000
_cell.length_c   1.000
_cell.angle_alpha   90.00
_cell.angle_beta   90.00
_cell.angle_gamma   90.00
#
_symmetry.space_group_name_H-M   'P 1'
#
loop_
_entity.id
_entity.type
_entity.pdbx_description
1 polymer ?
#
loop_
_entity_poly.entity_id
_entity_poly.type
_entity_poly.pdbx_seq_one_letter_code
_entity_poly.pdbx_strand_id
1 'polypeptide(L)'
;MIPGAGQLSDHERELVARVQRVVVIEPNTLVLKVLRPGSVERYLRREVSPGVWGQAPPFDHRLVGGSVVRKQDCAALRTPADFVRALRLDYPLSPFRPDQPVLHTMEFPAVDPAQYVTPLGAPSQPYPEQGFPPDHADVRLVAAAMAQAAERAGVDPNTFRREVRPWPYTGTGLTADPDTGVPERWRRYGPIPAGALIVEYPVGKPVAVYRGEAFGWEVTR
;
A
#
# COMPACT_ATOMS: atom_id res chain seq x y z
N MET A 1 0.97 -22.31 10.45
CA MET A 1 1.91 -22.01 9.35
C MET A 1 1.72 -20.55 8.94
N ILE A 2 2.78 -19.75 8.85
CA ILE A 2 2.69 -18.32 8.48
C ILE A 2 2.34 -18.20 6.98
N PRO A 3 1.33 -17.43 6.57
CA PRO A 3 0.99 -17.25 5.15
C PRO A 3 2.04 -16.43 4.39
N GLY A 4 1.89 -16.30 3.06
CA GLY A 4 2.77 -15.47 2.23
C GLY A 4 4.24 -15.92 2.27
N ALA A 5 5.16 -15.03 2.66
CA ALA A 5 6.58 -15.28 2.80
C ALA A 5 6.92 -16.47 3.73
N GLY A 6 5.98 -16.84 4.61
CA GLY A 6 6.11 -18.01 5.48
C GLY A 6 5.93 -19.35 4.77
N GLN A 7 5.34 -19.35 3.57
CA GLN A 7 5.16 -20.53 2.72
C GLN A 7 6.30 -20.74 1.72
N LEU A 8 7.14 -19.72 1.54
CA LEU A 8 8.23 -19.75 0.55
C LEU A 8 9.42 -20.55 1.08
N SER A 9 10.05 -21.31 0.19
CA SER A 9 11.41 -21.81 0.35
C SER A 9 12.43 -20.66 0.31
N ASP A 10 13.67 -20.92 0.73
CA ASP A 10 14.74 -19.91 0.68
C ASP A 10 15.03 -19.46 -0.75
N HIS A 11 14.97 -20.38 -1.72
CA HIS A 11 15.14 -20.06 -3.12
C HIS A 11 14.02 -19.12 -3.63
N GLU A 12 12.76 -19.43 -3.30
CA GLU A 12 11.62 -18.58 -3.70
C GLU A 12 11.67 -17.20 -3.05
N ARG A 13 12.10 -17.10 -1.78
CA ARG A 13 12.31 -15.79 -1.13
C ARG A 13 13.33 -14.94 -1.88
N GLU A 14 14.45 -15.53 -2.30
CA GLU A 14 15.46 -14.83 -3.08
C GLU A 14 14.95 -14.41 -4.45
N LEU A 15 14.21 -15.28 -5.15
CA LEU A 15 13.62 -14.95 -6.45
C LEU A 15 12.66 -13.76 -6.34
N VAL A 16 11.77 -13.77 -5.35
CA VAL A 16 10.82 -12.67 -5.13
C VAL A 16 11.56 -11.40 -4.70
N ALA A 17 12.60 -11.50 -3.87
CA ALA A 17 13.37 -10.34 -3.47
C ALA A 17 14.12 -9.67 -4.65
N ARG A 18 14.58 -10.44 -5.64
CA ARG A 18 15.23 -9.88 -6.84
C ARG A 18 14.31 -8.95 -7.62
N VAL A 19 12.99 -9.19 -7.64
CA VAL A 19 12.01 -8.29 -8.26
C VAL A 19 12.11 -6.88 -7.66
N GLN A 20 12.41 -6.78 -6.36
CA GLN A 20 12.49 -5.50 -5.66
C GLN A 20 13.71 -4.65 -6.06
N ARG A 21 14.70 -5.23 -6.77
CA ARG A 21 15.82 -4.49 -7.36
C ARG A 21 15.46 -3.78 -8.65
N VAL A 22 14.50 -4.31 -9.39
CA VAL A 22 14.08 -3.75 -10.69
C VAL A 22 12.83 -2.89 -10.56
N VAL A 23 12.03 -3.14 -9.53
CA VAL A 23 10.86 -2.32 -9.20
C VAL A 23 11.28 -1.19 -8.27
N VAL A 24 11.86 -0.12 -8.80
CA VAL A 24 12.27 1.04 -8.00
C VAL A 24 11.20 2.15 -8.01
N ILE A 25 11.16 2.92 -6.93
CA ILE A 25 10.51 4.23 -6.89
C ILE A 25 11.62 5.26 -7.09
N GLU A 26 11.57 5.96 -8.22
CA GLU A 26 12.45 7.08 -8.54
C GLU A 26 11.71 8.41 -8.34
N PRO A 27 12.42 9.55 -8.28
CA PRO A 27 11.77 10.86 -8.25
C PRO A 27 10.76 10.98 -9.39
N ASN A 28 9.56 11.47 -9.08
CA ASN A 28 8.43 11.60 -10.01
C ASN A 28 7.81 10.29 -10.51
N THR A 29 8.20 9.13 -9.97
CA THR A 29 7.43 7.90 -10.21
C THR A 29 5.99 8.13 -9.75
N LEU A 30 5.05 8.01 -10.67
CA LEU A 30 3.64 8.15 -10.33
C LEU A 30 3.22 6.94 -9.48
N VAL A 31 2.79 7.20 -8.25
CA VAL A 31 2.26 6.19 -7.35
C VAL A 31 0.77 6.39 -7.16
N LEU A 32 0.07 5.32 -6.81
CA LEU A 32 -1.33 5.37 -6.43
C LEU A 32 -1.56 4.74 -5.06
N LYS A 33 -2.54 5.29 -4.34
CA LYS A 33 -3.10 4.75 -3.10
C LYS A 33 -4.58 4.53 -3.30
N VAL A 34 -5.09 3.32 -3.03
CA VAL A 34 -6.55 3.13 -2.95
C VAL A 34 -7.08 3.81 -1.68
N LEU A 35 -8.11 4.64 -1.84
CA LEU A 35 -8.74 5.38 -0.75
C LEU A 35 -9.93 4.58 -0.20
N ARG A 36 -10.03 4.51 1.14
CA ARG A 36 -11.19 3.89 1.78
C ARG A 36 -12.48 4.62 1.38
N PRO A 37 -13.63 3.93 1.25
CA PRO A 37 -14.92 4.58 1.07
C PRO A 37 -15.15 5.71 2.08
N GLY A 38 -15.68 6.84 1.61
CA GLY A 38 -15.89 8.04 2.42
C GLY A 38 -14.65 8.92 2.64
N SER A 39 -13.45 8.51 2.20
CA SER A 39 -12.23 9.31 2.42
C SER A 39 -12.20 10.57 1.55
N VAL A 40 -12.80 10.54 0.36
CA VAL A 40 -12.80 11.67 -0.58
C VAL A 40 -13.50 12.88 0.06
N GLU A 41 -14.66 12.66 0.66
CA GLU A 41 -15.43 13.67 1.37
C GLU A 41 -14.63 14.26 2.53
N ARG A 42 -13.85 13.44 3.23
CA ARG A 42 -12.96 13.89 4.32
C ARG A 42 -11.82 14.77 3.81
N TYR A 43 -11.23 14.44 2.66
CA TYR A 43 -10.24 15.28 2.00
C TYR A 43 -10.84 16.62 1.55
N LEU A 44 -12.00 16.58 0.88
CA LEU A 44 -12.68 17.75 0.35
C LEU A 44 -13.17 18.71 1.45
N ARG A 45 -13.65 18.18 2.58
CA ARG A 45 -14.05 19.00 3.74
C ARG A 45 -12.89 19.52 4.58
N ARG A 46 -11.65 19.28 4.15
CA ARG A 46 -10.41 19.66 4.85
C ARG A 46 -10.35 19.14 6.28
N GLU A 47 -10.77 17.90 6.49
CA GLU A 47 -10.80 17.34 7.83
C GLU A 47 -9.38 17.21 8.43
N VAL A 48 -9.28 17.54 9.71
CA VAL A 48 -8.20 17.12 10.60
C VAL A 48 -8.85 16.53 11.84
N SER A 49 -8.57 15.26 12.13
CA SER A 49 -9.13 14.59 13.29
C SER A 49 -8.10 13.66 13.94
N PRO A 50 -8.02 13.63 15.28
CA PRO A 50 -7.10 12.76 15.99
C PRO A 50 -7.51 11.27 15.91
N GLY A 51 -8.62 10.97 15.26
CA GLY A 51 -9.24 9.65 15.28
C GLY A 51 -9.94 9.35 16.61
N VAL A 52 -10.49 8.15 16.69
CA VAL A 52 -11.08 7.56 17.90
C VAL A 52 -10.53 6.16 18.01
N TRP A 53 -9.87 5.84 19.12
CA TRP A 53 -9.24 4.54 19.33
C TRP A 53 -10.24 3.40 19.09
N GLY A 54 -9.84 2.42 18.28
CA GLY A 54 -10.68 1.27 17.91
C GLY A 54 -11.84 1.56 16.97
N GLN A 55 -12.12 2.82 16.61
CA GLN A 55 -13.25 3.19 15.75
C GLN A 55 -12.83 3.88 14.45
N ALA A 56 -12.01 4.93 14.54
CA ALA A 56 -11.59 5.73 13.40
C ALA A 56 -10.10 6.07 13.50
N PRO A 57 -9.28 5.79 12.48
CA PRO A 57 -7.89 6.22 12.49
C PRO A 57 -7.80 7.75 12.45
N PRO A 58 -6.70 8.32 12.99
CA PRO A 58 -6.37 9.73 12.75
C PRO A 58 -6.39 10.07 11.27
N PHE A 59 -6.77 11.29 10.95
CA PHE A 59 -6.87 11.77 9.58
C PHE A 59 -6.44 13.21 9.49
N ASP A 60 -5.69 13.53 8.44
CA ASP A 60 -5.35 14.89 8.06
C ASP A 60 -5.42 14.96 6.55
N HIS A 61 -6.28 15.83 6.02
CA HIS A 61 -6.48 16.00 4.58
C HIS A 61 -5.22 16.44 3.82
N ARG A 62 -4.14 16.82 4.51
CA ARG A 62 -2.85 17.23 3.95
C ARG A 62 -1.82 16.10 3.94
N LEU A 63 -2.11 14.96 4.56
CA LEU A 63 -1.18 13.87 4.73
C LEU A 63 -1.63 12.62 3.97
N VAL A 64 -0.66 11.90 3.42
CA VAL A 64 -0.88 10.56 2.88
C VAL A 64 0.19 9.62 3.41
N GLY A 65 -0.13 8.34 3.51
CA GLY A 65 0.78 7.33 4.04
C GLY A 65 0.20 5.95 3.84
N GLY A 66 0.96 4.94 4.23
CA GLY A 66 0.56 3.55 4.12
C GLY A 66 0.80 2.94 2.74
N SER A 67 -0.01 1.94 2.39
CA SER A 67 0.14 1.13 1.18
C SER A 67 -0.04 1.94 -0.10
N VAL A 68 0.93 1.82 -1.01
CA VAL A 68 0.94 2.42 -2.35
C VAL A 68 1.58 1.48 -3.36
N VAL A 69 1.26 1.66 -4.63
CA VAL A 69 1.85 0.92 -5.76
C VAL A 69 2.24 1.88 -6.87
N ARG A 70 3.13 1.48 -7.78
CA ARG A 70 3.43 2.30 -8.96
C ARG A 70 2.22 2.27 -9.88
N LYS A 71 1.88 3.43 -10.46
CA LYS A 71 0.72 3.52 -11.35
C LYS A 71 0.85 2.63 -12.59
N GLN A 72 2.06 2.50 -13.12
CA GLN A 72 2.34 1.64 -14.27
C GLN A 72 2.07 0.16 -14.01
N ASP A 73 2.27 -0.32 -12.78
CA ASP A 73 2.00 -1.72 -12.40
C ASP A 73 0.49 -2.00 -12.31
N CYS A 74 -0.33 -0.95 -12.31
CA CYS A 74 -1.79 -1.01 -12.32
C CYS A 74 -2.39 -0.52 -13.64
N ALA A 75 -1.59 -0.43 -14.70
CA ALA A 75 -2.03 0.14 -15.97
C ALA A 75 -3.18 -0.64 -16.64
N ALA A 76 -3.41 -1.90 -16.27
CA ALA A 76 -4.52 -2.72 -16.75
C ALA A 76 -5.78 -2.66 -15.87
N LEU A 77 -5.71 -2.12 -14.65
CA LEU A 77 -6.84 -2.11 -13.73
C LEU A 77 -7.85 -1.01 -14.15
N ARG A 78 -9.12 -1.38 -14.28
CA ARG A 78 -10.18 -0.48 -14.77
C ARG A 78 -11.38 -0.40 -13.85
N THR A 79 -11.68 -1.48 -13.14
CA THR A 79 -12.90 -1.59 -12.33
C THR A 79 -12.56 -1.74 -10.86
N PRO A 80 -13.49 -1.40 -9.94
CA PRO A 80 -13.32 -1.70 -8.53
C PRO A 80 -12.95 -3.17 -8.26
N ALA A 81 -13.55 -4.12 -8.97
CA ALA A 81 -13.21 -5.53 -8.89
C ALA A 81 -11.73 -5.82 -9.25
N ASP A 82 -11.19 -5.16 -10.29
CA ASP A 82 -9.78 -5.31 -10.68
C ASP A 82 -8.83 -4.88 -9.55
N PHE A 83 -9.10 -3.72 -8.94
CA PHE A 83 -8.29 -3.21 -7.83
C PHE A 83 -8.41 -4.09 -6.58
N VAL A 84 -9.61 -4.53 -6.23
CA VAL A 84 -9.83 -5.41 -5.07
C VAL A 84 -9.08 -6.71 -5.21
N ARG A 85 -9.13 -7.34 -6.39
CA ARG A 85 -8.38 -8.56 -6.70
C ARG A 85 -6.87 -8.31 -6.70
N ALA A 86 -6.40 -7.41 -7.56
CA ALA A 86 -4.97 -7.23 -7.82
C ALA A 86 -4.19 -6.75 -6.59
N LEU A 87 -4.81 -5.93 -5.72
CA LEU A 87 -4.20 -5.38 -4.52
C LEU A 87 -4.63 -6.12 -3.24
N ARG A 88 -5.31 -7.27 -3.38
CA ARG A 88 -5.80 -8.12 -2.29
C ARG A 88 -6.50 -7.33 -1.18
N LEU A 89 -7.39 -6.43 -1.61
CA LEU A 89 -8.22 -5.63 -0.71
C LEU A 89 -9.36 -6.45 -0.12
N ASP A 90 -9.40 -7.77 -0.32
CA ASP A 90 -10.38 -8.75 0.17
C ASP A 90 -10.11 -9.22 1.62
N TYR A 91 -9.29 -8.48 2.37
CA TYR A 91 -8.89 -8.87 3.70
C TYR A 91 -10.02 -8.82 4.76
N PRO A 92 -9.88 -9.55 5.88
CA PRO A 92 -10.87 -9.48 6.96
C PRO A 92 -11.13 -8.05 7.43
N LEU A 93 -12.41 -7.67 7.52
CA LEU A 93 -12.87 -6.31 7.86
C LEU A 93 -12.45 -5.23 6.84
N SER A 94 -12.07 -5.62 5.63
CA SER A 94 -11.84 -4.67 4.56
C SER A 94 -13.13 -3.88 4.26
N PRO A 95 -13.03 -2.55 4.10
CA PRO A 95 -14.17 -1.74 3.65
C PRO A 95 -14.38 -1.84 2.13
N PHE A 96 -13.50 -2.54 1.41
CA PHE A 96 -13.54 -2.65 -0.05
C PHE A 96 -14.36 -3.86 -0.49
N ARG A 97 -15.15 -3.70 -1.55
CA ARG A 97 -15.96 -4.78 -2.11
C ARG A 97 -15.85 -4.78 -3.63
N PRO A 98 -15.75 -5.94 -4.29
CA PRO A 98 -15.58 -6.00 -5.75
C PRO A 98 -16.80 -5.45 -6.51
N ASP A 99 -17.98 -5.50 -5.90
CA ASP A 99 -19.26 -5.03 -6.42
C ASP A 99 -19.56 -3.56 -6.09
N GLN A 100 -18.65 -2.85 -5.41
CA GLN A 100 -18.84 -1.43 -5.15
C GLN A 100 -18.92 -0.65 -6.48
N PRO A 101 -19.87 0.28 -6.64
CA PRO A 101 -20.07 0.96 -7.92
C PRO A 101 -18.89 1.83 -8.31
N VAL A 102 -18.18 2.34 -7.30
CA VAL A 102 -17.08 3.29 -7.46
C VAL A 102 -15.94 2.97 -6.51
N LEU A 103 -14.69 3.13 -6.97
CA LEU A 103 -13.48 3.10 -6.16
C LEU A 103 -12.65 4.34 -6.45
N HIS A 104 -12.16 4.99 -5.39
CA HIS A 104 -11.28 6.16 -5.54
C HIS A 104 -9.84 5.79 -5.24
N THR A 105 -8.93 6.38 -6.02
CA THR A 105 -7.49 6.34 -5.76
C THR A 105 -6.95 7.75 -5.58
N MET A 106 -5.86 7.90 -4.83
CA MET A 106 -5.05 9.11 -4.82
C MET A 106 -3.77 8.83 -5.59
N GLU A 107 -3.56 9.57 -6.66
CA GLU A 107 -2.41 9.45 -7.56
C GLU A 107 -1.49 10.66 -7.39
N PHE A 108 -0.19 10.43 -7.19
CA PHE A 108 0.76 11.50 -6.92
C PHE A 108 2.19 11.11 -7.29
N PRO A 109 3.03 12.09 -7.68
CA PRO A 109 4.44 11.82 -7.94
C PRO A 109 5.16 11.52 -6.62
N ALA A 110 6.04 10.51 -6.64
CA ALA A 110 6.99 10.28 -5.56
C ALA A 110 8.08 11.37 -5.58
N VAL A 111 7.86 12.46 -4.86
CA VAL A 111 8.83 13.58 -4.76
C VAL A 111 10.09 13.16 -4.01
N ASP A 112 9.92 12.38 -2.94
CA ASP A 112 11.01 11.88 -2.09
C ASP A 112 10.94 10.34 -2.00
N PRO A 113 11.70 9.62 -2.85
CA PRO A 113 11.77 8.17 -2.85
C PRO A 113 12.17 7.54 -1.51
N ALA A 114 12.93 8.24 -0.66
CA ALA A 114 13.34 7.71 0.65
C ALA A 114 12.16 7.49 1.61
N GLN A 115 10.98 8.02 1.30
CA GLN A 115 9.75 7.79 2.08
C GLN A 115 9.09 6.45 1.81
N TYR A 116 9.55 5.71 0.81
CA TYR A 116 8.94 4.46 0.35
C TYR A 116 9.84 3.29 0.74
N VAL A 117 9.25 2.28 1.37
CA VAL A 117 9.97 1.06 1.74
C VAL A 117 9.21 -0.17 1.26
N THR A 118 9.96 -1.19 0.89
CA THR A 118 9.43 -2.51 0.59
C THR A 118 9.07 -3.23 1.90
N PRO A 119 7.82 -3.67 2.08
CA PRO A 119 7.40 -4.40 3.27
C PRO A 119 7.80 -5.88 3.16
N LEU A 120 8.97 -6.23 3.71
CA LEU A 120 9.50 -7.60 3.72
C LEU A 120 9.20 -8.35 5.03
N GLY A 121 8.18 -7.92 5.78
CA GLY A 121 7.77 -8.54 7.04
C GLY A 121 6.62 -9.52 6.85
N ALA A 122 6.64 -10.66 7.53
CA ALA A 122 5.58 -11.67 7.43
C ALA A 122 4.17 -11.10 7.69
N PRO A 123 3.13 -11.64 7.02
CA PRO A 123 1.75 -11.27 7.28
C PRO A 123 1.43 -11.49 8.76
N SER A 124 1.17 -10.40 9.47
CA SER A 124 0.64 -10.45 10.84
C SER A 124 -0.83 -10.07 10.81
N GLN A 125 -1.67 -10.82 11.53
CA GLN A 125 -3.04 -10.40 11.76
C GLN A 125 -3.14 -9.66 13.10
N PRO A 126 -3.89 -8.55 13.16
CA PRO A 126 -4.06 -7.81 14.42
C PRO A 126 -4.92 -8.58 15.44
N TYR A 127 -5.66 -9.61 15.01
CA TYR A 127 -6.52 -10.41 15.88
C TYR A 127 -5.87 -11.77 16.18
N PRO A 128 -5.40 -12.00 17.42
CA PRO A 128 -4.65 -13.20 17.80
C PRO A 128 -5.51 -14.48 17.79
N GLU A 129 -6.83 -14.35 17.84
CA GLU A 129 -7.76 -15.49 17.85
C GLU A 129 -7.91 -16.23 16.51
N GLN A 130 -7.35 -15.68 15.41
CA GLN A 130 -7.42 -16.29 14.07
C GLN A 130 -6.09 -16.23 13.29
N GLY A 131 -4.98 -15.80 13.91
CA GLY A 131 -3.74 -15.58 13.18
C GLY A 131 -2.50 -15.44 14.04
N PHE A 132 -1.45 -14.87 13.44
CA PHE A 132 -0.15 -14.66 14.10
C PHE A 132 0.00 -13.20 14.47
N PRO A 133 0.06 -12.86 15.77
CA PRO A 133 0.22 -11.48 16.18
C PRO A 133 1.58 -10.93 15.71
N PRO A 134 1.70 -9.61 15.55
CA PRO A 134 2.92 -8.97 15.07
C PRO A 134 4.18 -9.40 15.84
N ASP A 135 4.09 -9.61 17.15
CA ASP A 135 5.19 -10.03 18.03
C ASP A 135 5.33 -11.56 18.18
N HIS A 136 4.65 -12.37 17.36
CA HIS A 136 4.82 -13.82 17.36
C HIS A 136 6.25 -14.19 16.90
N ALA A 137 6.87 -15.19 17.55
CA ALA A 137 8.24 -15.61 17.23
C ALA A 137 8.39 -16.05 15.77
N ASP A 138 7.46 -16.87 15.27
CA ASP A 138 7.48 -17.34 13.88
C ASP A 138 7.35 -16.20 12.85
N VAL A 139 6.55 -15.16 13.14
CA VAL A 139 6.43 -13.97 12.27
C VAL A 139 7.77 -13.25 12.18
N ARG A 140 8.48 -13.11 13.32
CA ARG A 140 9.82 -12.51 13.34
C ARG A 140 10.84 -13.35 12.56
N LEU A 141 10.79 -14.68 12.69
CA LEU A 141 11.67 -15.59 11.97
C LEU A 141 11.46 -15.48 10.46
N VAL A 142 10.21 -15.49 9.99
CA VAL A 142 9.89 -15.34 8.56
C VAL A 142 10.30 -13.97 8.04
N ALA A 143 10.04 -12.89 8.78
CA ALA A 143 10.47 -11.54 8.40
C ALA A 143 12.01 -11.44 8.30
N ALA A 144 12.73 -12.08 9.23
CA ALA A 144 14.19 -12.14 9.19
C ALA A 144 14.69 -12.94 7.97
N ALA A 145 14.08 -14.09 7.67
CA ALA A 145 14.43 -14.91 6.52
C ALA A 145 14.21 -14.15 5.19
N MET A 146 13.12 -13.39 5.07
CA MET A 146 12.86 -12.58 3.87
C MET A 146 13.85 -11.42 3.74
N ALA A 147 14.19 -10.74 4.83
CA ALA A 147 15.21 -9.69 4.82
C ALA A 147 16.59 -10.23 4.41
N GLN A 148 17.01 -11.38 4.96
CA GLN A 148 18.25 -12.03 4.56
C GLN A 148 18.23 -12.45 3.09
N ALA A 149 17.10 -12.94 2.57
CA ALA A 149 16.96 -13.26 1.16
C ALA A 149 17.09 -12.01 0.27
N ALA A 150 16.58 -10.86 0.73
CA ALA A 150 16.78 -9.58 0.04
C ALA A 150 18.23 -9.09 0.06
N GLU A 151 18.92 -9.23 1.18
CA GLU A 151 20.36 -8.96 1.26
C GLU A 151 21.16 -9.85 0.30
N ARG A 152 20.91 -11.17 0.31
CA ARG A 152 21.55 -12.12 -0.63
C ARG A 152 21.21 -11.82 -2.09
N ALA A 153 20.00 -11.34 -2.36
CA ALA A 153 19.59 -10.90 -3.70
C ALA A 153 20.26 -9.58 -4.12
N GLY A 154 20.89 -8.84 -3.21
CA GLY A 154 21.51 -7.53 -3.45
C GLY A 154 20.53 -6.37 -3.48
N VAL A 155 19.41 -6.47 -2.75
CA VAL A 155 18.48 -5.34 -2.53
C VAL A 155 19.13 -4.36 -1.56
N ASP A 156 19.06 -3.05 -1.84
CA ASP A 156 19.58 -2.02 -0.94
C ASP A 156 18.90 -2.10 0.44
N PRO A 157 19.66 -2.32 1.54
CA PRO A 157 19.10 -2.43 2.89
C PRO A 157 18.34 -1.18 3.34
N ASN A 158 18.58 -0.02 2.74
CA ASN A 158 17.84 1.19 3.06
C ASN A 158 16.42 1.20 2.49
N THR A 159 16.12 0.34 1.51
CA THR A 159 14.85 0.33 0.76
C THR A 159 13.82 -0.64 1.31
N PHE A 160 14.14 -1.50 2.27
CA PHE A 160 13.18 -2.43 2.87
C PHE A 160 13.16 -2.37 4.39
N ARG A 161 12.04 -2.80 5.00
CA ARG A 161 11.86 -2.84 6.46
C ARG A 161 11.18 -4.15 6.88
N ARG A 162 11.61 -4.69 8.02
CA ARG A 162 11.07 -5.93 8.63
C ARG A 162 9.86 -5.64 9.51
N GLU A 163 9.81 -4.43 10.05
CA GLU A 163 8.83 -3.93 11.00
C GLU A 163 7.52 -3.54 10.30
N VAL A 164 7.60 -3.27 9.00
CA VAL A 164 6.45 -2.93 8.15
C VAL A 164 5.81 -4.22 7.65
N ARG A 165 4.77 -4.61 8.38
CA ARG A 165 3.90 -5.79 8.15
C ARG A 165 2.40 -5.49 8.09
N PRO A 166 1.93 -4.40 7.47
CA PRO A 166 0.50 -4.18 7.27
C PRO A 166 -0.14 -5.37 6.56
N TRP A 167 -1.26 -5.85 7.06
CA TRP A 167 -2.15 -6.66 6.24
C TRP A 167 -2.73 -5.76 5.12
N PRO A 168 -2.91 -6.24 3.86
CA PRO A 168 -2.90 -7.61 3.34
C PRO A 168 -1.55 -8.13 2.83
N TYR A 169 -0.42 -7.58 3.27
CA TYR A 169 0.86 -8.00 2.69
C TYR A 169 1.23 -9.43 3.00
N THR A 170 1.70 -10.10 1.96
CA THR A 170 2.32 -11.42 1.99
C THR A 170 3.69 -11.38 2.67
N GLY A 171 4.22 -10.21 2.94
CA GLY A 171 5.56 -10.01 3.47
C GLY A 171 6.68 -10.16 2.46
N THR A 172 6.37 -10.14 1.17
CA THR A 172 7.36 -10.24 0.09
C THR A 172 7.55 -8.93 -0.68
N GLY A 173 6.82 -7.87 -0.32
CA GLY A 173 6.72 -6.64 -1.10
C GLY A 173 5.92 -6.79 -2.40
N LEU A 174 5.22 -7.92 -2.58
CA LEU A 174 4.28 -8.16 -3.67
C LEU A 174 2.92 -8.55 -3.08
N THR A 175 1.85 -8.04 -3.66
CA THR A 175 0.53 -8.61 -3.46
C THR A 175 0.48 -10.02 -4.08
N ALA A 176 0.11 -11.05 -3.31
CA ALA A 176 -0.09 -12.41 -3.85
C ALA A 176 -1.47 -12.57 -4.47
N ASP A 177 -1.73 -11.78 -5.50
CA ASP A 177 -2.73 -12.17 -6.50
C ASP A 177 -2.09 -13.21 -7.43
N PRO A 178 -2.72 -14.38 -7.67
CA PRO A 178 -2.14 -15.46 -8.46
C PRO A 178 -1.88 -15.07 -9.94
N ASP A 179 -2.60 -14.08 -10.46
CA ASP A 179 -2.55 -13.74 -11.89
C ASP A 179 -1.68 -12.51 -12.19
N THR A 180 -1.58 -11.56 -11.26
CA THR A 180 -1.02 -10.22 -11.55
C THR A 180 0.25 -9.91 -10.77
N GLY A 181 0.38 -10.36 -9.52
CA GLY A 181 1.53 -10.09 -8.65
C GLY A 181 1.97 -8.60 -8.61
N VAL A 182 1.26 -7.74 -7.87
CA VAL A 182 1.54 -6.28 -7.90
C VAL A 182 2.64 -5.91 -6.88
N PRO A 183 3.73 -5.22 -7.29
CA PRO A 183 4.71 -4.71 -6.35
C PRO A 183 4.17 -3.56 -5.48
N GLU A 184 4.31 -3.70 -4.17
CA GLU A 184 3.79 -2.75 -3.21
C GLU A 184 4.89 -2.06 -2.41
N ARG A 185 4.62 -0.81 -2.04
CA ARG A 185 5.47 -0.02 -1.16
C ARG A 185 4.64 0.48 0.00
N TRP A 186 5.31 0.64 1.14
CA TRP A 186 4.78 1.39 2.25
C TRP A 186 5.37 2.79 2.23
N ARG A 187 4.52 3.79 2.11
CA ARG A 187 4.89 5.19 2.25
C ARG A 187 4.78 5.59 3.72
N ARG A 188 5.81 6.23 4.26
CA ARG A 188 5.71 6.92 5.56
C ARG A 188 4.65 8.02 5.49
N TYR A 189 4.01 8.31 6.61
CA TYR A 189 3.08 9.43 6.68
C TYR A 189 3.84 10.74 6.44
N GLY A 190 3.33 11.55 5.51
CA GLY A 190 3.94 12.82 5.15
C GLY A 190 3.05 13.63 4.22
N PRO A 191 3.46 14.87 3.90
CA PRO A 191 2.67 15.80 3.09
C PRO A 191 2.27 15.22 1.74
N ILE A 192 1.07 15.55 1.28
CA ILE A 192 0.60 15.24 -0.06
C ILE A 192 1.30 16.18 -1.05
N PRO A 193 1.92 15.67 -2.13
CA PRO A 193 2.49 16.53 -3.16
C PRO A 193 1.43 17.38 -3.87
N ALA A 194 1.76 18.64 -4.16
CA ALA A 194 0.92 19.47 -5.02
C ALA A 194 0.76 18.81 -6.40
N GLY A 195 -0.45 18.90 -6.96
CA GLY A 195 -0.82 18.22 -8.20
C GLY A 195 -1.30 16.78 -8.01
N ALA A 196 -1.32 16.23 -6.78
CA ALA A 196 -1.96 14.95 -6.51
C ALA A 196 -3.43 14.96 -6.97
N LEU A 197 -3.89 13.84 -7.51
CA LEU A 197 -5.25 13.68 -8.03
C LEU A 197 -6.00 12.64 -7.21
N ILE A 198 -7.28 12.88 -6.94
CA ILE A 198 -8.21 11.81 -6.60
C ILE A 198 -8.88 11.39 -7.89
N VAL A 199 -8.76 10.12 -8.25
CA VAL A 199 -9.29 9.52 -9.48
C VAL A 199 -10.38 8.52 -9.15
N GLU A 200 -11.49 8.62 -9.85
CA GLU A 200 -12.65 7.76 -9.73
C GLU A 200 -12.64 6.63 -10.77
N TYR A 201 -12.82 5.39 -10.31
CA TYR A 201 -13.00 4.19 -11.15
C TYR A 201 -14.44 3.66 -11.04
N PRO A 202 -15.04 3.17 -12.14
CA PRO A 202 -14.38 2.75 -13.39
C PRO A 202 -14.15 3.84 -14.43
N VAL A 203 -14.67 5.05 -14.23
CA VAL A 203 -14.60 6.13 -15.25
C VAL A 203 -13.16 6.54 -15.57
N GLY A 204 -12.23 6.37 -14.63
CA GLY A 204 -10.84 6.80 -14.77
C GLY A 204 -10.68 8.33 -14.77
N LYS A 205 -11.64 9.05 -14.18
CA LYS A 205 -11.70 10.52 -14.22
C LYS A 205 -11.17 11.12 -12.92
N PRO A 206 -10.31 12.14 -12.95
CA PRO A 206 -10.02 12.95 -11.78
C PRO A 206 -11.31 13.61 -11.25
N VAL A 207 -11.54 13.51 -9.95
CA VAL A 207 -12.65 14.18 -9.23
C VAL A 207 -12.16 15.26 -8.26
N ALA A 208 -10.88 15.25 -7.91
CA ALA A 208 -10.25 16.34 -7.18
C ALA A 208 -8.75 16.46 -7.47
N VAL A 209 -8.21 17.65 -7.28
CA VAL A 209 -6.78 17.96 -7.36
C VAL A 209 -6.32 18.65 -6.08
N TYR A 210 -5.17 18.23 -5.55
CA TYR A 210 -4.53 18.88 -4.41
C TYR A 210 -3.71 20.07 -4.90
N ARG A 211 -4.11 21.29 -4.52
CA ARG A 211 -3.46 22.54 -4.89
C ARG A 211 -2.30 22.93 -3.96
N GLY A 212 -1.94 22.06 -3.02
CA GLY A 212 -0.94 22.31 -1.99
C GLY A 212 -1.56 22.71 -0.66
N GLU A 213 -0.73 22.81 0.38
CA GLU A 213 -1.20 22.99 1.76
C GLU A 213 -2.07 24.24 1.97
N ALA A 214 -1.71 25.36 1.34
CA ALA A 214 -2.46 26.62 1.48
C ALA A 214 -3.86 26.57 0.85
N PHE A 215 -4.06 25.75 -0.20
CA PHE A 215 -5.28 25.75 -1.02
C PHE A 215 -6.12 24.48 -0.83
N GLY A 216 -5.53 23.39 -0.33
CA GLY A 216 -6.21 22.12 -0.09
C GLY A 216 -6.65 21.42 -1.37
N TRP A 217 -7.74 20.66 -1.26
CA TRP A 217 -8.35 19.94 -2.38
C TRP A 217 -9.38 20.80 -3.12
N GLU A 218 -9.33 20.75 -4.44
CA GLU A 218 -10.26 21.40 -5.36
C GLU A 218 -10.98 20.35 -6.20
N VAL A 219 -12.31 20.41 -6.30
CA VAL A 219 -13.10 19.50 -7.12
C VAL A 219 -12.86 19.76 -8.61
N THR A 220 -12.61 18.72 -9.38
CA THR A 220 -12.48 18.82 -10.83
C THR A 220 -13.84 18.60 -11.51
N ARG A 221 -14.21 19.50 -12.41
CA ARG A 221 -15.47 19.43 -13.17
C ARG A 221 -15.42 18.37 -14.26
#